data_AF-A0A845QFR4-F1
#
_entry.id   AF-A0A845QFR4-F1
#
_cell.length_a   1.000
_cell.length_b   1.000
_cell.length_c   1.000
_cell.angle_alpha   90.00
_cell.angle_beta   90.00
_cell.angle_gamma   90.00
#
_symmetry.space_group_name_H-M   'P 1'
#
loop_
_entity.id
_entity.type
_entity.pdbx_description
1 polymer ?
#
loop_
_entity_poly.entity_id
_entity_poly.type
_entity_poly.pdbx_seq_one_letter_code
_entity_poly.pdbx_strand_id
1 'polypeptide(L)'
;MHRKRRCQGRRLRHSKEKSQRRKQERGFWIRSILGEGGLAGAALDIEQYDVVFVGYPIWWYIAPTIINTFLESYDFSGKTIVPFATSGGSGMGKTNENLVDSCPGAVLLPGKMLNGKLSESELKARVEQF
;
A
#
# COMPACT_ATOMS: atom_id res chain seq x y z
N MET A 1 -22.02 30.04 -57.22
CA MET A 1 -23.00 30.45 -56.18
C MET A 1 -23.82 29.20 -55.85
N HIS A 2 -23.79 28.52 -54.70
CA HIS A 2 -23.59 28.89 -53.30
C HIS A 2 -23.11 27.66 -52.50
N ARG A 3 -22.18 27.88 -51.56
CA ARG A 3 -21.70 26.91 -50.57
C ARG A 3 -22.76 26.69 -49.47
N LYS A 4 -23.02 25.43 -49.06
CA LYS A 4 -23.57 25.07 -47.74
C LYS A 4 -22.71 23.93 -47.17
N ARG A 5 -21.76 24.24 -46.28
CA ARG A 5 -21.83 24.30 -44.81
C ARG A 5 -21.63 22.92 -44.14
N ARG A 6 -20.45 22.80 -43.52
CA ARG A 6 -20.05 22.10 -42.28
C ARG A 6 -21.01 21.06 -41.71
N CYS A 7 -20.46 19.89 -41.38
CA CYS A 7 -20.31 19.47 -39.97
C CYS A 7 -19.41 18.21 -39.88
N GLN A 8 -18.08 18.43 -39.83
CA GLN A 8 -17.19 17.53 -39.10
C GLN A 8 -17.49 17.71 -37.60
N GLY A 9 -17.50 16.62 -36.84
CA GLY A 9 -17.64 16.70 -35.38
C GLY A 9 -18.35 15.52 -34.70
N ARG A 10 -18.39 14.34 -35.32
CA ARG A 10 -18.87 13.13 -34.64
C ARG A 10 -17.75 12.58 -33.75
N ARG A 11 -17.85 12.97 -32.47
CA ARG A 11 -17.71 12.03 -31.36
C ARG A 11 -16.29 11.50 -31.07
N LEU A 12 -15.27 12.35 -31.21
CA LEU A 12 -13.95 12.18 -30.55
C LEU A 12 -13.96 12.59 -29.05
N ARG A 13 -15.13 12.59 -28.41
CA ARG A 13 -15.31 13.05 -27.01
C ARG A 13 -15.44 11.93 -25.97
N HIS A 14 -15.42 10.65 -26.36
CA HIS A 14 -15.65 9.54 -25.41
C HIS A 14 -14.41 8.75 -25.00
N SER A 15 -13.26 8.98 -25.63
CA SER A 15 -12.03 8.20 -25.33
C SER A 15 -11.10 8.89 -24.32
N LYS A 16 -11.09 10.23 -24.28
CA LYS A 16 -10.17 10.97 -23.39
C LYS A 16 -10.59 10.98 -21.92
N GLU A 17 -11.87 10.80 -21.62
CA GLU A 17 -12.43 10.90 -20.25
C GLU A 17 -12.21 9.61 -19.44
N LYS A 18 -12.19 8.43 -20.09
CA LYS A 18 -11.86 7.16 -19.43
C LYS A 18 -10.36 7.02 -19.11
N SER A 19 -9.49 7.71 -19.84
CA SER A 19 -8.04 7.68 -19.61
C SER A 19 -7.62 8.57 -18.43
N GLN A 20 -8.35 9.67 -18.19
CA GLN A 20 -8.08 10.55 -17.05
C GLN A 20 -8.55 9.98 -15.71
N ARG A 21 -9.65 9.19 -15.67
CA ARG A 21 -10.06 8.48 -14.44
C ARG A 21 -9.03 7.44 -13.96
N ARG A 22 -8.39 6.70 -14.88
CA ARG A 22 -7.37 5.70 -14.51
C ARG A 22 -6.05 6.28 -14.01
N LYS A 23 -5.75 7.56 -14.30
CA LYS A 23 -4.54 8.23 -13.77
C LYS A 23 -4.77 8.82 -12.37
N GLN A 24 -6.01 9.10 -11.99
CA GLN A 24 -6.33 9.70 -10.70
C GLN A 24 -6.41 8.67 -9.56
N GLU A 25 -6.68 7.39 -9.87
CA GLU A 25 -6.73 6.28 -8.89
C GLU A 25 -5.34 5.80 -8.42
N ARG A 26 -4.25 6.22 -9.07
CA ARG A 26 -2.88 5.84 -8.68
C ARG A 26 -2.25 6.74 -7.61
N GLY A 27 -2.97 7.77 -7.15
CA GLY A 27 -2.50 8.73 -6.14
C GLY A 27 -3.33 8.73 -4.85
N PHE A 28 -4.13 7.70 -4.59
CA PHE A 28 -5.07 7.67 -3.46
C PHE A 28 -4.45 7.23 -2.13
N TRP A 29 -3.21 6.74 -2.13
CA TRP A 29 -2.60 6.08 -0.96
C TRP A 29 -2.04 7.02 0.13
N ILE A 30 -1.92 8.34 -0.11
CA ILE A 30 -1.27 9.26 0.86
C ILE A 30 -2.25 10.21 1.57
N ARG A 31 -3.54 10.24 1.21
CA ARG A 31 -4.48 11.24 1.75
C ARG A 31 -5.32 10.79 2.96
N SER A 32 -5.20 9.56 3.43
CA SER A 32 -6.08 9.05 4.51
C SER A 32 -5.45 8.97 5.90
N ILE A 33 -4.23 9.49 6.12
CA ILE A 33 -3.49 9.22 7.38
C ILE A 33 -3.67 10.30 8.46
N LEU A 34 -4.30 11.45 8.19
CA LEU A 34 -4.40 12.51 9.19
C LEU A 34 -5.83 13.08 9.28
N GLY A 35 -6.73 12.29 9.86
CA GLY A 35 -7.95 12.74 10.52
C GLY A 35 -7.77 12.55 12.02
N GLU A 36 -7.98 13.60 12.80
CA GLU A 36 -7.68 13.63 14.23
C GLU A 36 -8.51 12.61 15.02
N GLY A 37 -7.83 11.72 15.76
CA GLY A 37 -8.45 10.79 16.71
C GLY A 37 -8.73 9.39 16.15
N GLY A 38 -7.80 8.45 16.37
CA GLY A 38 -7.96 7.05 16.00
C GLY A 38 -7.64 6.78 14.53
N LEU A 39 -7.47 5.52 14.18
CA LEU A 39 -7.20 5.05 12.81
C LEU A 39 -8.42 5.37 11.91
N ALA A 40 -8.59 6.63 11.53
CA ALA A 40 -9.69 7.14 10.74
C ALA A 40 -9.37 7.02 9.23
N GLY A 41 -9.45 5.80 8.72
CA GLY A 41 -9.58 5.51 7.30
C GLY A 41 -10.79 4.61 7.14
N ALA A 42 -11.60 4.84 6.10
CA ALA A 42 -12.71 3.95 5.76
C ALA A 42 -12.28 2.49 5.92
N ALA A 43 -13.09 1.67 6.62
CA ALA A 43 -12.78 0.28 6.91
C ALA A 43 -12.20 -0.37 5.65
N LEU A 44 -10.92 -0.74 5.71
CA LEU A 44 -10.26 -1.37 4.60
C LEU A 44 -10.88 -2.76 4.48
N ASP A 45 -11.46 -3.06 3.32
CA ASP A 45 -11.98 -4.39 3.03
C ASP A 45 -10.80 -5.33 2.78
N ILE A 46 -10.24 -5.79 3.91
CA ILE A 46 -9.00 -6.56 4.00
C ILE A 46 -9.19 -8.02 3.57
N GLU A 47 -10.44 -8.48 3.57
CA GLU A 47 -10.81 -9.85 3.22
C GLU A 47 -10.44 -10.17 1.77
N GLN A 48 -10.49 -9.16 0.88
CA GLN A 48 -10.17 -9.27 -0.55
C GLN A 48 -8.69 -9.55 -0.85
N TYR A 49 -7.81 -9.39 0.13
CA TYR A 49 -6.35 -9.47 -0.08
C TYR A 49 -5.78 -10.72 0.59
N ASP A 50 -5.03 -11.50 -0.16
CA ASP A 50 -4.29 -12.66 0.37
C ASP A 50 -2.92 -12.27 0.94
N VAL A 51 -2.32 -11.21 0.37
CA VAL A 51 -0.99 -10.72 0.75
C VAL A 51 -1.06 -9.23 1.10
N VAL A 52 -0.57 -8.88 2.29
CA VAL A 52 -0.56 -7.51 2.82
C VAL A 52 0.86 -7.08 3.12
N PHE A 53 1.33 -6.03 2.44
CA PHE A 53 2.62 -5.42 2.70
C PHE A 53 2.48 -4.33 3.76
N VAL A 54 3.21 -4.45 4.87
CA VAL A 54 3.13 -3.51 5.99
C VAL A 54 4.46 -2.77 6.12
N GLY A 55 4.43 -1.47 5.88
CA GLY A 55 5.60 -0.59 5.88
C GLY A 55 5.66 0.32 7.09
N TYR A 56 6.79 0.34 7.81
CA TYR A 56 6.96 1.26 8.94
C TYR A 56 8.42 1.72 9.15
N PRO A 57 8.64 2.89 9.75
CA PRO A 57 9.97 3.28 10.19
C PRO A 57 10.37 2.45 11.42
N ILE A 58 11.66 2.12 11.54
CA ILE A 58 12.20 1.53 12.77
C ILE A 58 12.42 2.62 13.81
N TRP A 59 11.75 2.50 14.95
CA TRP A 59 11.96 3.33 16.13
C TRP A 59 12.53 2.44 17.23
N TRP A 60 13.70 2.76 17.77
CA TRP A 60 14.33 1.98 18.87
C TRP A 60 14.40 0.45 18.63
N TYR A 61 14.69 0.03 17.39
CA TYR A 61 14.77 -1.39 16.98
C TYR A 61 13.44 -2.18 17.05
N ILE A 62 12.30 -1.48 17.14
CA ILE A 62 10.95 -2.03 17.17
C ILE A 62 10.03 -1.36 16.14
N ALA A 63 8.91 -2.03 15.84
CA ALA A 63 7.79 -1.42 15.11
C ALA A 63 7.12 -0.38 16.02
N PRO A 64 6.68 0.77 15.46
CA PRO A 64 5.84 1.71 16.19
C PRO A 64 4.53 1.05 16.64
N THR A 65 4.04 1.41 17.82
CA THR A 65 2.82 0.82 18.42
C THR A 65 1.58 0.96 17.54
N ILE A 66 1.52 1.98 16.68
CA ILE A 66 0.43 2.16 15.71
C ILE A 66 0.30 0.97 14.73
N ILE A 67 1.40 0.28 14.43
CA ILE A 67 1.39 -0.91 13.57
C ILE A 67 0.75 -2.08 14.30
N ASN A 68 1.04 -2.25 15.58
CA ASN A 68 0.39 -3.27 16.41
C ASN A 68 -1.11 -2.99 16.49
N THR A 69 -1.50 -1.73 16.77
CA THR A 69 -2.92 -1.36 16.79
C THR A 69 -3.60 -1.60 15.43
N PHE A 70 -2.91 -1.33 14.32
CA PHE A 70 -3.45 -1.63 12.98
C PHE A 70 -3.65 -3.14 12.77
N LEU A 71 -2.67 -3.95 13.15
CA LEU A 71 -2.74 -5.41 13.01
C LEU A 71 -3.80 -6.03 13.91
N GLU A 72 -4.01 -5.47 15.10
CA GLU A 72 -5.05 -5.87 16.06
C GLU A 72 -6.44 -5.38 15.66
N SER A 73 -6.54 -4.34 14.82
CA SER A 73 -7.83 -3.77 14.40
C SER A 73 -8.55 -4.59 13.33
N TYR A 74 -7.86 -5.51 12.65
CA TYR A 74 -8.40 -6.29 11.54
C TYR A 74 -8.04 -7.77 11.67
N ASP A 75 -8.86 -8.65 11.09
CA ASP A 75 -8.54 -10.08 11.04
C ASP A 75 -7.64 -10.40 9.83
N PHE A 76 -6.44 -10.89 10.11
CA PHE A 76 -5.47 -11.33 9.12
C PHE A 76 -5.31 -12.85 9.06
N SER A 77 -6.21 -13.60 9.69
CA SER A 77 -6.16 -15.07 9.73
C SER A 77 -6.11 -15.67 8.32
N GLY A 78 -5.14 -16.54 8.07
CA GLY A 78 -4.93 -17.17 6.76
C GLY A 78 -4.33 -16.26 5.68
N LYS A 79 -4.02 -15.00 6.01
CA LYS A 79 -3.38 -14.03 5.09
C LYS A 79 -1.87 -14.00 5.32
N THR A 80 -1.14 -13.56 4.30
CA THR A 80 0.30 -13.40 4.35
C THR A 80 0.67 -11.95 4.62
N ILE A 81 1.40 -11.69 5.69
CA ILE A 81 1.88 -10.35 6.05
C ILE A 81 3.36 -10.26 5.70
N VAL A 82 3.69 -9.28 4.85
CA VAL A 82 5.05 -8.98 4.42
C VAL A 82 5.51 -7.67 5.05
N PRO A 83 6.17 -7.70 6.23
CA PRO A 83 6.70 -6.50 6.83
C PRO A 83 7.90 -5.97 6.02
N PHE A 84 7.97 -4.66 5.90
CA PHE A 84 9.16 -3.97 5.42
C PHE A 84 9.38 -2.71 6.23
N ALA A 85 10.65 -2.35 6.42
CA ALA A 85 10.97 -1.22 7.26
C ALA A 85 12.05 -0.34 6.67
N THR A 86 12.02 0.93 7.05
CA THR A 86 13.05 1.91 6.72
C THR A 86 13.74 2.40 8.00
N SER A 87 15.03 2.66 7.93
CA SER A 87 15.80 3.18 9.06
C SER A 87 16.97 4.06 8.58
N GLY A 88 17.47 4.88 9.49
CA GLY A 88 18.71 5.65 9.28
C GLY A 88 20.00 4.85 9.45
N GLY A 89 19.95 3.51 9.55
CA GLY A 89 21.13 2.66 9.75
C GLY A 89 20.93 1.45 10.67
N SER A 90 19.75 1.31 11.28
CA SER A 90 19.42 0.14 12.13
C SER A 90 18.82 -1.01 11.31
N GLY A 91 19.11 -2.25 11.69
CA GLY A 91 18.47 -3.43 11.07
C GLY A 91 17.04 -3.65 11.56
N MET A 92 16.44 -4.78 11.13
CA MET A 92 15.10 -5.22 11.57
C MET A 92 15.02 -5.50 13.08
N GLY A 93 16.14 -5.82 13.73
CA GLY A 93 16.20 -6.08 15.16
C GLY A 93 15.20 -7.16 15.60
N LYS A 94 14.48 -6.90 16.69
CA LYS A 94 13.45 -7.78 17.25
C LYS A 94 12.04 -7.48 16.72
N THR A 95 11.94 -6.65 15.69
CA THR A 95 10.64 -6.16 15.25
C THR A 95 9.75 -7.29 14.73
N ASN A 96 10.31 -8.22 13.95
CA ASN A 96 9.56 -9.35 13.44
C ASN A 96 9.02 -10.23 14.57
N GLU A 97 9.81 -10.47 15.62
CA GLU A 97 9.38 -11.25 16.80
C GLU A 97 8.20 -10.56 17.51
N ASN A 98 8.30 -9.26 17.76
CA ASN A 98 7.25 -8.50 18.44
C ASN A 98 5.96 -8.40 17.62
N LEU A 99 6.03 -8.49 16.29
CA LEU A 99 4.87 -8.43 15.41
C LEU A 99 4.10 -9.75 15.34
N VAL A 100 4.71 -10.88 15.73
CA VAL A 100 4.02 -12.19 15.75
C VAL A 100 2.83 -12.13 16.71
N ASP A 101 3.01 -11.51 17.87
CA ASP A 101 1.98 -11.44 18.91
C ASP A 101 0.74 -10.66 18.46
N SER A 102 0.93 -9.61 17.64
CA SER A 102 -0.17 -8.81 17.08
C SER A 102 -0.79 -9.41 15.81
N CYS A 103 -0.28 -10.54 15.30
CA CYS A 103 -0.74 -11.19 14.06
C CYS A 103 -1.23 -12.63 14.28
N PRO A 104 -2.20 -12.90 15.17
CA PRO A 104 -2.67 -14.26 15.41
C PRO A 104 -3.29 -14.86 14.13
N GLY A 105 -2.82 -16.05 13.75
CA GLY A 105 -3.36 -16.78 12.60
C GLY A 105 -2.90 -16.30 11.22
N ALA A 106 -2.15 -15.21 11.13
CA ALA A 106 -1.55 -14.74 9.89
C ALA A 106 -0.17 -15.39 9.64
N VAL A 107 0.21 -15.54 8.38
CA VAL A 107 1.54 -15.97 7.98
C VAL A 107 2.45 -14.74 7.94
N LEU A 108 3.17 -14.48 9.03
CA LEU A 108 4.15 -13.39 9.10
C LEU A 108 5.46 -13.81 8.44
N LEU A 109 5.84 -13.11 7.37
CA LEU A 109 7.08 -13.38 6.65
C LEU A 109 8.27 -12.59 7.20
N PRO A 110 9.51 -13.02 6.90
CA PRO A 110 10.71 -12.29 7.28
C PRO A 110 10.71 -10.84 6.75
N GLY A 111 10.79 -9.89 7.68
CA GLY A 111 10.84 -8.48 7.35
C GLY A 111 12.11 -8.09 6.62
N LYS A 112 12.02 -7.09 5.73
CA LYS A 112 13.18 -6.59 4.98
C LYS A 112 13.36 -5.11 5.19
N MET A 113 14.62 -4.73 5.39
CA MET A 113 15.04 -3.34 5.35
C MET A 113 15.04 -2.83 3.91
N LEU A 114 14.27 -1.79 3.66
CA LEU A 114 14.15 -1.10 2.38
C LEU A 114 14.75 0.30 2.51
N ASN A 115 16.07 0.36 2.67
CA ASN A 115 16.82 1.60 2.86
C ASN A 115 17.41 2.09 1.53
N GLY A 116 17.35 3.40 1.29
CA GLY A 116 18.03 4.05 0.16
C GLY A 116 17.26 3.99 -1.17
N LYS A 117 18.01 3.91 -2.29
CA LYS A 117 17.43 3.84 -3.64
C LYS A 117 17.20 2.39 -4.03
N LEU A 118 15.94 1.99 -4.07
CA LEU A 118 15.53 0.67 -4.56
C LEU A 118 15.35 0.73 -6.07
N SER A 119 15.93 -0.24 -6.77
CA SER A 119 15.68 -0.43 -8.19
C SER A 119 14.35 -1.15 -8.43
N GLU A 120 13.72 -0.90 -9.58
CA GLU A 120 12.48 -1.60 -9.97
C GLU A 120 12.67 -3.13 -9.99
N SER A 121 13.87 -3.59 -10.38
CA SER A 121 14.23 -5.01 -10.38
C SER A 121 14.22 -5.63 -8.97
N GLU A 122 14.71 -4.92 -7.95
CA GLU A 122 14.71 -5.43 -6.58
C GLU A 122 13.30 -5.52 -5.99
N LEU A 123 12.44 -4.56 -6.33
CA LEU A 123 11.04 -4.58 -5.93
C LEU A 123 10.26 -5.71 -6.62
N LYS A 124 10.49 -5.92 -7.92
CA LYS A 124 9.87 -7.02 -8.68
C LYS A 124 10.28 -8.38 -8.13
N ALA A 125 11.58 -8.60 -7.94
CA ALA A 125 12.10 -9.85 -7.39
C ALA A 125 11.53 -10.16 -5.99
N ARG A 126 11.14 -9.12 -5.23
CA ARG A 126 10.47 -9.29 -3.94
C ARG A 126 9.00 -9.65 -4.09
N VAL A 127 8.28 -9.02 -5.00
CA VAL A 127 6.85 -9.31 -5.23
C VAL A 127 6.66 -10.71 -5.81
N GLU A 128 7.57 -11.17 -6.68
CA GLU A 128 7.52 -12.50 -7.30
C GLU A 128 7.75 -13.66 -6.31
N GLN A 129 8.11 -13.39 -5.06
CA GLN A 129 8.29 -14.41 -4.01
C GLN A 129 6.97 -14.81 -3.32
N PHE A 130 5.86 -14.15 -3.67
CA PHE A 130 4.53 -14.34 -3.09
C PHE A 130 3.51 -14.61 -4.19
#